data_AF-A0AAV4HGN7-F1
#
_entry.id   AF-A0AAV4HGN7-F1
#
_cell.length_a   1.000
_cell.length_b   1.000
_cell.length_c   1.000
_cell.angle_alpha   90.00
_cell.angle_beta   90.00
_cell.angle_gamma   90.00
#
_symmetry.space_group_name_H-M   'P 1'
#
loop_
_entity.id
_entity.type
_entity.pdbx_description
1 polymer ?
#
loop_
_entity_poly.entity_id
_entity_poly.type
_entity_poly.pdbx_seq_one_letter_code
_entity_poly.pdbx_strand_id
1 'polypeptide(L)'
;MVSSNFERLLFDLHDRDGKAMAELMTEFDSSGAISIDESRWQSVKTLFDSQCANDDETVATIRQVFDRTEYLLDPHTAIGVKAARDCHASCEVPVITLATAHPVKFPDAILAAGLDAPALPHHLQDLHSREERMTVLPNSLSAVHEFIAATLR
;
A
#
# COMPACT_ATOMS: atom_id res chain seq x y z
N MET A 1 -7.42 -8.37 -5.13
CA MET A 1 -6.65 -7.30 -5.79
C MET A 1 -5.32 -7.90 -6.22
N VAL A 2 -4.81 -7.54 -7.40
CA VAL A 2 -3.48 -7.98 -7.89
C VAL A 2 -2.50 -6.82 -7.75
N SER A 3 -1.27 -7.08 -7.31
CA SER A 3 -0.22 -6.05 -7.27
C SER A 3 0.26 -5.74 -8.69
N SER A 4 -0.18 -4.60 -9.23
CA SER A 4 0.07 -4.24 -10.64
C SER A 4 1.56 -4.14 -10.99
N ASN A 5 2.42 -3.74 -10.04
CA ASN A 5 3.85 -3.64 -10.28
C ASN A 5 4.60 -4.96 -10.10
N PHE A 6 3.95 -6.03 -9.62
CA PHE A 6 4.58 -7.33 -9.41
C PHE A 6 5.06 -7.97 -10.73
N GLU A 7 4.40 -7.65 -11.84
CA GLU A 7 4.84 -8.03 -13.19
C GLU A 7 6.29 -7.60 -13.47
N ARG A 8 6.75 -6.44 -12.96
CA ARG A 8 8.12 -5.98 -13.16
C ARG A 8 9.15 -6.87 -12.45
N LEU A 9 8.81 -7.37 -11.25
CA LEU A 9 9.67 -8.35 -10.57
C LEU A 9 9.70 -9.66 -11.35
N LEU A 10 8.53 -10.14 -11.81
CA LEU A 10 8.46 -11.34 -12.65
C LEU A 10 9.30 -11.20 -13.91
N PHE A 11 9.32 -10.04 -14.56
CA PHE A 11 10.16 -9.76 -15.72
C PHE A 11 11.65 -9.90 -15.41
N ASP A 12 12.13 -9.34 -14.29
CA ASP A 12 13.52 -9.52 -13.86
C ASP A 12 13.84 -10.99 -13.52
N LEU A 13 12.89 -11.74 -12.94
CA LEU A 13 13.05 -13.18 -12.67
C LEU A 13 13.08 -14.03 -13.96
N HIS A 14 12.48 -13.54 -15.05
CA HIS A 14 12.51 -14.19 -16.36
C HIS A 14 13.61 -13.61 -17.27
N ASP A 15 14.71 -13.14 -16.67
CA ASP A 15 15.88 -12.62 -17.39
C ASP A 15 15.54 -11.49 -18.37
N ARG A 16 14.48 -10.74 -18.07
CA ARG A 16 13.94 -9.65 -18.90
C ARG A 16 13.45 -10.13 -20.28
N ASP A 17 12.97 -11.37 -20.35
CA ASP A 17 12.32 -11.92 -21.54
C ASP A 17 10.86 -11.46 -21.64
N GLY A 18 10.63 -10.51 -22.56
CA GLY A 18 9.30 -9.98 -22.83
C GLY A 18 8.34 -11.00 -23.46
N LYS A 19 8.85 -12.00 -24.19
CA LYS A 19 8.02 -13.05 -24.77
C LYS A 19 7.56 -14.01 -23.69
N ALA A 20 8.47 -14.47 -22.82
CA ALA A 20 8.12 -15.31 -21.68
C ALA A 20 7.11 -14.61 -20.78
N MET A 21 7.24 -13.29 -20.57
CA MET A 21 6.25 -12.54 -19.79
C MET A 21 4.88 -12.42 -20.46
N ALA A 22 4.84 -12.19 -21.77
CA ALA A 22 3.57 -12.15 -22.49
C ALA A 22 2.84 -13.51 -22.42
N GLU A 23 3.58 -14.62 -22.53
CA GLU A 23 3.05 -15.97 -22.36
C GLU A 23 2.51 -16.19 -20.94
N LEU A 24 3.28 -15.80 -19.91
CA LEU A 24 2.88 -15.93 -18.51
C LEU A 24 1.63 -15.10 -18.17
N MET A 25 1.53 -13.87 -18.68
CA MET A 25 0.34 -13.03 -18.49
C MET A 25 -0.88 -13.59 -19.22
N THR A 26 -0.70 -14.14 -20.42
CA THR A 26 -1.78 -14.82 -21.15
C THR A 26 -2.30 -16.04 -20.37
N GLU A 27 -1.41 -16.81 -19.76
CA GLU A 27 -1.79 -17.94 -18.90
C GLU A 27 -2.53 -17.46 -17.64
N PHE A 28 -2.05 -16.39 -17.01
CA PHE A 28 -2.69 -15.80 -15.84
C PHE A 28 -4.11 -15.32 -16.12
N ASP A 29 -4.34 -14.66 -17.27
CA ASP A 29 -5.68 -14.20 -17.68
C ASP A 29 -6.68 -15.36 -17.80
N SER A 30 -6.21 -16.55 -18.17
CA SER A 30 -7.05 -17.74 -18.34
C SER A 30 -7.23 -18.55 -17.05
N SER A 31 -6.20 -18.63 -16.20
CA SER A 31 -6.16 -19.52 -15.04
C SER A 31 -6.41 -18.82 -13.70
N GLY A 32 -6.16 -17.51 -13.63
CA GLY A 32 -6.19 -16.72 -12.41
C GLY A 32 -5.00 -16.99 -11.47
N ALA A 33 -3.97 -17.73 -11.90
CA ALA A 33 -2.81 -18.05 -11.08
C ALA A 33 -1.49 -17.95 -11.87
N ILE A 34 -0.42 -17.59 -11.16
CA ILE A 34 0.95 -17.61 -11.66
C ILE A 34 1.75 -18.52 -10.74
N SER A 35 2.54 -19.42 -11.33
CA SER A 35 3.54 -20.20 -10.62
C SER A 35 4.92 -19.89 -11.21
N ILE A 36 5.92 -19.77 -10.34
CA ILE A 36 7.33 -19.69 -10.73
C ILE A 36 8.04 -20.94 -10.24
N ASP A 37 9.10 -21.35 -10.93
CA ASP A 37 9.88 -22.51 -10.50
C ASP A 37 10.67 -22.21 -9.21
N GLU A 38 11.08 -23.29 -8.55
CA GLU A 38 11.76 -23.20 -7.26
C GLU A 38 13.06 -22.39 -7.33
N SER A 39 13.80 -22.41 -8.45
CA SER A 39 15.06 -21.68 -8.56
C SER A 39 14.85 -20.16 -8.60
N ARG A 40 13.80 -19.71 -9.31
CA ARG A 40 13.37 -18.30 -9.30
C ARG A 40 12.85 -17.90 -7.93
N TRP A 41 12.06 -18.76 -7.29
CA TRP A 41 11.55 -18.49 -5.95
C TRP A 41 12.66 -18.38 -4.90
N GLN A 42 13.68 -19.24 -4.96
CA GLN A 42 14.86 -19.12 -4.09
C GLN A 42 15.60 -17.80 -4.32
N SER A 43 15.72 -17.36 -5.58
CA SER A 43 16.30 -16.05 -5.90
C SER A 43 15.51 -14.90 -5.25
N VAL A 44 14.17 -14.94 -5.29
CA VAL A 44 13.33 -13.94 -4.61
C VAL A 44 13.61 -13.90 -3.11
N LYS A 45 13.68 -15.06 -2.45
CA LYS A 45 13.92 -15.16 -1.00
C LYS A 45 15.29 -14.66 -0.54
N THR A 46 16.24 -14.45 -1.46
CA THR A 46 17.52 -13.79 -1.13
C THR A 46 17.42 -12.27 -1.05
N LEU A 47 16.37 -11.68 -1.63
CA LEU A 47 16.20 -10.23 -1.76
C LEU A 47 14.98 -9.69 -1.02
N PHE A 48 13.92 -10.49 -0.92
CA PHE A 48 12.63 -10.09 -0.38
C PHE A 48 12.19 -11.04 0.72
N ASP A 49 11.62 -10.44 1.77
CA ASP A 49 10.79 -11.12 2.75
C ASP A 49 9.42 -10.43 2.76
N SER A 50 8.40 -11.07 3.33
CA SER A 50 7.05 -10.54 3.38
C SER A 50 6.35 -10.97 4.66
N GLN A 51 5.58 -10.06 5.23
CA GLN A 51 4.74 -10.34 6.38
C GLN A 51 3.36 -9.69 6.18
N CYS A 52 2.33 -10.29 6.78
CA CYS A 52 1.01 -9.69 6.91
C CYS A 52 0.78 -9.19 8.34
N ALA A 53 -0.06 -8.17 8.46
CA ALA A 53 -0.61 -7.73 9.73
C ALA A 53 -2.10 -7.52 9.55
N ASN A 54 -2.91 -8.04 10.46
CA ASN A 54 -4.34 -7.77 10.48
C ASN A 54 -4.65 -6.44 11.20
N ASP A 55 -5.92 -6.07 11.26
CA ASP A 55 -6.35 -4.81 11.86
C ASP A 55 -5.99 -4.71 13.35
N ASP A 56 -6.18 -5.78 14.12
CA ASP A 56 -5.86 -5.83 15.55
C ASP A 56 -4.35 -5.64 15.80
N GLU A 57 -3.51 -6.32 15.02
CA GLU A 57 -2.06 -6.17 15.07
C GLU A 57 -1.61 -4.76 14.67
N THR A 58 -2.29 -4.17 13.68
CA THR A 58 -2.01 -2.81 13.21
C THR A 58 -2.31 -1.80 14.31
N VAL A 59 -3.51 -1.87 14.90
CA VAL A 59 -3.94 -1.02 16.01
C VAL A 59 -3.02 -1.18 17.23
N ALA A 60 -2.68 -2.41 17.60
CA ALA A 60 -1.74 -2.68 18.68
C ALA A 60 -0.36 -2.07 18.40
N THR A 61 0.11 -2.12 17.15
CA THR A 61 1.40 -1.55 16.75
C THR A 61 1.41 -0.03 16.86
N ILE A 62 0.33 0.65 16.45
CA ILE A 62 0.17 2.10 16.63
C ILE A 62 0.30 2.47 18.11
N ARG A 63 -0.46 1.80 18.98
CA ARG A 63 -0.43 2.05 20.43
C ARG A 63 0.96 1.82 21.02
N GLN A 64 1.57 0.67 20.73
CA GLN A 64 2.89 0.31 21.25
C GLN A 64 4.00 1.30 20.86
N VAL A 65 3.95 1.82 19.63
CA VAL A 65 4.95 2.80 19.18
C VAL A 65 4.72 4.12 19.90
N PHE A 66 3.47 4.60 19.96
CA PHE A 66 3.14 5.83 20.66
C PHE A 66 3.52 5.77 22.15
N ASP A 67 3.21 4.69 22.86
CA ASP A 67 3.56 4.54 24.28
C ASP A 67 5.08 4.59 24.54
N ARG A 68 5.89 4.17 23.57
CA ARG A 68 7.34 4.09 23.72
C ARG A 68 8.07 5.34 23.24
N THR A 69 7.52 6.04 22.26
CA THR A 69 8.26 7.11 21.56
C THR A 69 7.46 8.39 21.37
N GLU A 70 6.17 8.41 21.75
CA GLU A 70 5.21 9.48 21.48
C GLU A 70 5.04 9.80 19.99
N TYR A 71 5.56 8.93 19.12
CA TYR A 71 5.43 9.07 17.68
C TYR A 71 4.15 8.38 17.21
N LEU A 72 3.29 9.14 16.54
CA LEU A 72 2.01 8.65 16.07
C LEU A 72 2.13 8.08 14.65
N LEU A 73 1.80 6.80 14.49
CA LEU A 73 1.79 6.13 13.20
C LEU A 73 0.41 6.19 12.54
N ASP A 74 0.39 6.33 11.22
CA ASP A 74 -0.77 5.94 10.43
C ASP A 74 -0.81 4.40 10.28
N PRO A 75 -1.95 3.78 9.94
CA PRO A 75 -2.07 2.33 9.86
C PRO A 75 -1.13 1.67 8.83
N HIS A 76 -0.85 2.32 7.69
CA HIS A 76 0.05 1.78 6.66
C HIS A 76 1.50 1.73 7.17
N THR A 77 1.93 2.78 7.85
CA THR A 77 3.24 2.80 8.50
C THR A 77 3.32 1.77 9.62
N ALA A 78 2.25 1.58 10.41
CA ALA A 78 2.20 0.58 11.45
C ALA A 78 2.36 -0.86 10.92
N ILE A 79 1.70 -1.19 9.79
CA ILE A 79 1.92 -2.47 9.09
C ILE A 79 3.40 -2.65 8.72
N GLY A 80 4.01 -1.60 8.15
CA GLY A 80 5.44 -1.62 7.80
C GLY A 80 6.35 -1.81 9.02
N VAL A 81 6.06 -1.17 10.15
CA VAL A 81 6.84 -1.30 11.39
C VAL A 81 6.69 -2.70 11.98
N LYS A 82 5.48 -3.27 11.96
CA LYS A 82 5.25 -4.65 12.42
C LYS A 82 6.00 -5.64 11.55
N ALA A 83 5.80 -5.60 10.22
CA ALA A 83 6.51 -6.47 9.28
C ALA A 83 8.03 -6.37 9.47
N ALA A 84 8.55 -5.14 9.61
CA ALA A 84 9.97 -4.91 9.80
C ALA A 84 10.51 -5.52 11.11
N ARG A 85 9.74 -5.50 12.21
CA ARG A 85 10.11 -6.12 13.50
C ARG A 85 10.10 -7.64 13.43
N ASP A 86 9.13 -8.22 12.73
CA ASP A 86 9.01 -9.68 12.59
C ASP A 86 10.09 -10.26 11.68
N CYS A 87 10.41 -9.56 10.59
CA CYS A 87 11.41 -9.98 9.61
C CYS A 87 12.84 -9.54 9.99
N HIS A 88 13.05 -8.88 11.13
CA HIS A 88 14.36 -8.34 11.50
C HIS A 88 15.35 -9.46 11.87
N ALA A 89 16.18 -9.85 10.90
CA ALA A 89 17.12 -10.97 11.10
C ALA A 89 18.32 -10.66 12.01
N SER A 90 18.74 -9.39 12.14
CA SER A 90 19.91 -9.01 12.95
C SER A 90 19.83 -7.59 13.47
N CYS A 91 19.96 -7.43 14.79
CA CYS A 91 20.03 -6.14 15.48
C CYS A 91 21.21 -5.24 15.06
N GLU A 92 22.18 -5.77 14.32
CA GLU A 92 23.34 -5.01 13.83
C GLU A 92 23.02 -4.19 12.58
N VAL A 93 21.99 -4.57 11.83
CA VAL A 93 21.59 -3.88 10.59
C VAL A 93 20.47 -2.90 10.91
N PRO A 94 20.67 -1.59 10.68
CA PRO A 94 19.61 -0.61 10.88
C PRO A 94 18.46 -0.84 9.88
N VAL A 95 17.25 -0.73 10.38
CA VAL A 95 16.02 -0.94 9.62
C VAL A 95 15.36 0.39 9.32
N ILE A 96 15.00 0.61 8.06
CA ILE A 96 14.26 1.80 7.61
C ILE A 96 12.84 1.36 7.24
N THR A 97 11.85 1.89 7.94
CA THR A 97 10.44 1.70 7.58
C THR A 97 9.92 2.96 6.88
N LEU A 98 9.31 2.79 5.71
CA LEU A 98 8.73 3.91 4.95
C LEU A 98 7.40 4.32 5.57
N ALA A 99 7.32 5.57 6.04
CA ALA A 99 6.07 6.16 6.49
C ALA A 99 5.28 6.71 5.29
N THR A 100 4.26 5.98 4.85
CA THR A 100 3.61 6.22 3.54
C THR A 100 2.45 7.21 3.62
N ALA A 101 1.95 7.54 4.81
CA ALA A 101 0.92 8.54 5.00
C ALA A 101 1.08 9.31 6.32
N HIS A 102 0.38 10.45 6.40
CA HIS A 102 0.24 11.19 7.65
C HIS A 102 -0.96 10.63 8.44
N PRO A 103 -0.88 10.48 9.79
CA PRO A 103 -1.95 9.85 10.58
C PRO A 103 -3.31 10.55 10.47
N VAL A 104 -3.32 11.87 10.23
CA VAL A 104 -4.56 12.65 10.00
C VAL A 104 -5.42 12.12 8.84
N LYS A 105 -4.84 11.38 7.90
CA LYS A 105 -5.60 10.79 6.78
C LYS A 105 -6.44 9.59 7.21
N PHE A 106 -6.14 8.98 8.36
CA PHE A 106 -6.77 7.74 8.83
C PHE A 106 -7.13 7.80 10.31
N PRO A 107 -8.00 8.76 10.72
CA PRO A 107 -8.31 9.00 12.13
C PRO A 107 -8.94 7.79 12.83
N ASP A 108 -9.73 6.97 12.13
CA ASP A 108 -10.44 5.83 12.72
C ASP A 108 -9.50 4.79 13.34
N ALA A 109 -8.37 4.50 12.68
CA ALA A 109 -7.37 3.57 13.19
C ALA A 109 -6.65 4.13 14.43
N ILE A 110 -6.48 5.45 14.50
CA ILE A 110 -5.88 6.14 15.65
C ILE A 110 -6.82 6.06 16.86
N LEU A 111 -8.10 6.36 16.64
CA LEU A 111 -9.14 6.27 17.67
C LEU A 111 -9.29 4.82 18.17
N ALA A 112 -9.26 3.83 17.28
CA ALA A 112 -9.28 2.42 17.64
C ALA A 112 -8.07 2.00 18.49
N ALA A 113 -6.91 2.66 18.32
CA ALA A 113 -5.73 2.46 19.16
C ALA A 113 -5.83 3.15 20.54
N GLY A 114 -6.96 3.79 20.85
CA GLY A 114 -7.19 4.51 22.10
C GLY A 114 -6.36 5.79 22.21
N LEU A 115 -6.11 6.46 21.07
CA LEU A 115 -5.36 7.70 20.97
C LEU A 115 -6.20 8.78 20.30
N ASP A 116 -5.90 10.05 20.59
CA ASP A 116 -6.55 11.17 19.93
C ASP A 116 -6.00 11.36 18.51
N ALA A 117 -6.91 11.52 17.55
CA ALA A 117 -6.53 11.83 16.17
C ALA A 117 -5.85 13.21 16.10
N PRO A 118 -4.78 13.37 15.31
CA PRO A 118 -4.07 14.64 15.22
C PRO A 118 -4.92 15.68 14.48
N ALA A 119 -4.75 16.95 14.83
CA ALA A 119 -5.31 18.05 14.07
C ALA A 119 -4.71 18.13 12.65
N LEU A 120 -5.42 18.80 11.74
CA LEU A 120 -4.89 19.11 10.42
C LEU A 120 -3.61 19.97 10.53
N PRO A 121 -2.60 19.74 9.66
CA PRO A 121 -1.44 20.60 9.56
C PRO A 121 -1.85 22.06 9.33
N HIS A 122 -1.05 23.01 9.81
CA HIS A 122 -1.36 24.45 9.76
C HIS A 122 -1.82 24.94 8.36
N HIS A 123 -1.15 24.51 7.29
CA HIS A 123 -1.47 24.90 5.91
C HIS A 123 -2.74 24.24 5.32
N LEU A 124 -3.40 23.35 6.08
CA LEU A 124 -4.63 22.64 5.72
C LEU A 124 -5.77 22.90 6.72
N GLN A 125 -5.63 23.82 7.68
CA GLN A 125 -6.66 24.05 8.70
C GLN A 125 -8.04 24.43 8.12
N ASP A 126 -8.04 25.08 6.95
CA ASP A 126 -9.25 25.49 6.24
C ASP A 126 -9.78 24.42 5.28
N LEU A 127 -9.13 23.25 5.16
CA LEU A 127 -9.42 22.24 4.13
C LEU A 127 -10.90 21.87 4.04
N HIS A 128 -11.55 21.64 5.19
CA HIS A 128 -12.97 21.26 5.25
C HIS A 128 -13.95 22.42 4.99
N SER A 129 -13.45 23.65 4.91
CA SER A 129 -14.26 24.85 4.61
C SER A 129 -14.12 25.33 3.17
N ARG A 130 -13.20 24.74 2.39
CA ARG A 130 -13.01 25.08 0.98
C ARG A 130 -14.19 24.58 0.16
N GLU A 131 -14.54 25.33 -0.87
CA GLU A 131 -15.58 24.92 -1.82
C GLU A 131 -15.13 23.67 -2.61
N GLU A 132 -15.90 22.59 -2.50
CA GLU A 132 -15.70 21.40 -3.33
C GLU A 132 -16.25 21.63 -4.73
N ARG A 133 -15.44 21.31 -5.74
CA ARG A 133 -15.86 21.35 -7.14
C ARG A 133 -15.90 19.94 -7.72
N MET A 134 -17.11 19.39 -7.82
CA MET A 134 -17.38 18.06 -8.38
C MET A 134 -18.64 18.06 -9.24
N THR A 135 -18.70 17.13 -10.20
CA THR A 135 -19.90 16.83 -10.98
C THR A 135 -20.31 15.39 -10.70
N VAL A 136 -21.52 15.19 -10.21
CA VAL A 136 -22.06 13.85 -9.96
C VAL A 136 -22.60 13.27 -11.27
N LEU A 137 -22.14 12.08 -11.63
CA LEU A 137 -22.56 11.35 -12.82
C LEU A 137 -23.26 10.05 -12.42
N PRO A 138 -24.19 9.53 -13.24
CA PRO A 138 -24.72 8.18 -13.04
C PRO A 138 -23.62 7.14 -13.25
N ASN A 139 -23.77 5.96 -12.62
CA ASN A 139 -22.89 4.81 -12.82
C ASN A 139 -23.09 4.19 -14.22
N SER A 140 -22.70 4.92 -15.26
CA SER A 140 -22.82 4.54 -16.67
C SER A 140 -21.55 4.91 -17.43
N LEU A 141 -21.01 3.94 -18.16
CA LEU A 141 -19.85 4.16 -19.03
C LEU A 141 -20.13 5.26 -20.06
N SER A 142 -21.35 5.30 -20.63
CA SER A 142 -21.71 6.32 -21.64
C SER A 142 -21.71 7.73 -21.04
N ALA A 143 -22.26 7.89 -19.83
CA ALA A 143 -22.33 9.19 -19.17
C ALA A 143 -20.93 9.74 -18.82
N VAL A 144 -20.01 8.86 -18.41
CA VAL A 144 -18.61 9.23 -18.16
C VAL A 144 -17.92 9.64 -19.47
N HIS A 145 -18.08 8.87 -20.54
CA HIS A 145 -17.50 9.19 -21.85
C HIS A 145 -18.01 10.52 -22.41
N GLU A 146 -19.32 10.73 -22.38
CA GLU A 146 -19.95 11.98 -22.84
C GLU A 146 -19.48 13.18 -22.04
N PHE A 147 -19.40 13.07 -20.71
CA PHE A 147 -18.90 14.15 -19.85
C PHE A 147 -17.44 14.50 -20.15
N ILE A 148 -16.57 13.50 -20.30
CA ILE A 148 -15.16 13.70 -20.66
C ILE A 148 -15.07 14.40 -22.03
N ALA A 149 -15.77 13.88 -23.05
CA ALA A 149 -15.75 14.44 -24.39
C ALA A 149 -16.24 15.89 -24.44
N ALA A 150 -17.23 16.25 -23.61
CA ALA A 150 -17.75 17.61 -23.51
C ALA A 150 -16.86 18.58 -22.71
N THR A 151 -15.94 18.07 -21.88
CA THR A 151 -15.14 18.87 -20.93
C THR A 151 -13.65 18.98 -21.32
N LEU A 152 -13.14 18.04 -22.13
CA LEU A 152 -11.82 18.16 -22.72
C LEU A 152 -11.81 19.32 -23.72
N ARG A 153 -10.96 20.32 -23.46
CA ARG A 153 -10.67 21.43 -24.38
C ARG A 153 -9.58 21.03 -25.35
#